data_AF-A0A1G1BY62-F1
#
_entry.id   AF-A0A1G1BY62-F1
#
_cell.length_a   1.000
_cell.length_b   1.000
_cell.length_c   1.000
_cell.angle_alpha   90.00
_cell.angle_beta   90.00
_cell.angle_gamma   90.00
#
_symmetry.space_group_name_H-M   'P 1'
#
loop_
_entity.id
_entity.type
_entity.pdbx_description
1 polymer ?
#
loop_
_entity_poly.entity_id
_entity_poly.type
_entity_poly.pdbx_seq_one_letter_code
_entity_poly.pdbx_strand_id
1 'polypeptide(L)'
;MIVERRKPRTATVGIVGVGHDVYWGQFPGLLDELMGYMKVFEKQVQSQGVKTVSFGMIDDAESAYAMLKKLKAADLDLLFIDMLTYATSCTFGVIMRELNVPIVLVALQPRRAMDYTKATTYMQLCNDNICSLPEFTGVAARMGKPIPETIIGTLHDDPVAAAEVARWCNIAKVLHDVRGARIGHFGHPMEAMLDMHSDPTMFTAAFGLHVVQTEIDDLARLERTVTKAETKAKRKQITDMFDTPDPGADPLAKKLTAADLDQAARVAVALDKFVNENNLDGLAYYYKGQPGSETEKLAASLIVGNSLLCAAGFPMCGESDIKTCLAMLIMDRLDIGGSFAEFHPVDFKENFILVGHDGPHHVNIAEGRPKLRSLVKYHGKPGSGASVEFNIKAGPISMLGLSSTYNGRFKFVIAEGESMHGLIPATGNTNTRGFFKPDARTFLKRWVAQGPTHHFALGIGHEAETLRLIGQTLGVETVVVTSA
;
A
#
# COMPACT_ATOMS: atom_id res chain seq x y z
N MET A 1 -2.74 18.29 -12.36
CA MET A 1 -1.72 17.54 -13.12
C MET A 1 -1.34 16.35 -12.26
N ILE A 2 -1.34 15.14 -12.82
CA ILE A 2 -0.97 13.92 -12.10
C ILE A 2 0.53 13.67 -12.34
N VAL A 3 1.29 13.38 -11.29
CA VAL A 3 2.67 12.89 -11.38
C VAL A 3 2.63 11.44 -11.81
N GLU A 4 3.32 11.11 -12.91
CA GLU A 4 3.44 9.73 -13.36
C GLU A 4 4.27 8.90 -12.38
N ARG A 5 3.86 7.64 -12.18
CA ARG A 5 4.53 6.73 -11.25
C ARG A 5 5.85 6.24 -11.86
N ARG A 6 6.91 6.15 -11.03
CA ARG A 6 8.24 5.65 -11.46
C ARG A 6 8.21 4.17 -11.83
N LYS A 7 7.41 3.39 -11.10
CA LYS A 7 7.26 1.94 -11.27
C LYS A 7 5.79 1.60 -11.44
N PRO A 8 5.35 0.97 -12.54
CA PRO A 8 3.97 0.52 -12.68
C PRO A 8 3.62 -0.54 -11.63
N ARG A 9 2.38 -0.53 -11.14
CA ARG A 9 1.88 -1.59 -10.23
C ARG A 9 1.71 -2.88 -11.02
N THR A 10 2.22 -3.98 -10.49
CA THR A 10 2.04 -5.32 -11.08
C THR A 10 2.14 -6.40 -10.01
N ALA A 11 1.77 -7.62 -10.38
CA ALA A 11 1.91 -8.83 -9.57
C ALA A 11 1.82 -10.05 -10.48
N THR A 12 2.38 -11.18 -10.05
CA THR A 12 2.19 -12.49 -10.68
C THR A 12 1.17 -13.29 -9.86
N VAL A 13 0.01 -13.55 -10.47
CA VAL A 13 -1.11 -14.26 -9.84
C VAL A 13 -1.29 -15.61 -10.51
N GLY A 14 -1.24 -16.68 -9.71
CA GLY A 14 -1.54 -18.03 -10.17
C GLY A 14 -3.02 -18.33 -10.12
N ILE A 15 -3.51 -19.14 -11.06
CA ILE A 15 -4.88 -19.64 -11.09
C ILE A 15 -4.83 -21.14 -11.36
N VAL A 16 -5.43 -21.92 -10.47
CA VAL A 16 -5.56 -23.37 -10.64
C VAL A 16 -7.00 -23.78 -10.33
N GLY A 17 -7.61 -24.51 -11.26
CA GLY A 17 -8.91 -25.13 -11.04
C GLY A 17 -8.78 -26.39 -10.20
N VAL A 18 -9.82 -26.73 -9.44
CA VAL A 18 -9.93 -28.04 -8.80
C VAL A 18 -11.20 -28.77 -9.23
N GLY A 19 -11.11 -30.08 -9.34
CA GLY A 19 -12.24 -30.95 -9.68
C GLY A 19 -12.10 -32.35 -9.07
N HIS A 20 -12.88 -33.29 -9.59
CA HIS A 20 -12.83 -34.68 -9.18
C HIS A 20 -12.78 -35.59 -10.40
N ASP A 21 -11.64 -36.25 -10.57
CA ASP A 21 -11.29 -37.15 -11.67
C ASP A 21 -12.39 -38.18 -12.04
N VAL A 22 -13.08 -38.72 -11.04
CA VAL A 22 -14.18 -39.68 -11.20
C VAL A 22 -15.30 -39.15 -12.10
N TYR A 23 -15.56 -37.83 -12.09
CA TYR A 23 -16.65 -37.25 -12.86
C TYR A 23 -16.40 -37.27 -14.37
N TRP A 24 -15.15 -37.25 -14.82
CA TRP A 24 -14.83 -37.12 -16.25
C TRP A 24 -15.28 -38.34 -17.06
N GLY A 25 -15.22 -39.54 -16.47
CA GLY A 25 -15.74 -40.77 -17.08
C GLY A 25 -17.25 -40.95 -16.91
N GLN A 26 -17.86 -40.29 -15.92
CA GLN A 26 -19.29 -40.43 -15.60
C GLN A 26 -20.18 -39.46 -16.37
N PHE A 27 -19.68 -38.26 -16.67
CA PHE A 27 -20.46 -37.16 -17.24
C PHE A 27 -19.76 -36.58 -18.47
N PRO A 28 -20.00 -37.14 -19.67
CA PRO A 28 -19.38 -36.66 -20.90
C PRO A 28 -19.62 -35.16 -21.14
N GLY A 29 -18.55 -34.42 -21.44
CA GLY A 29 -18.60 -32.97 -21.70
C GLY A 29 -18.42 -32.07 -20.47
N LEU A 30 -18.55 -32.61 -19.24
CA LEU A 30 -18.48 -31.81 -18.02
C LEU A 30 -17.13 -31.10 -17.86
N LEU A 31 -16.02 -31.82 -18.06
CA LEU A 31 -14.67 -31.25 -17.94
C LEU A 31 -14.48 -30.04 -18.88
N ASP A 32 -14.88 -30.18 -20.15
CA ASP A 32 -14.75 -29.11 -21.13
C ASP A 32 -15.58 -27.87 -20.75
N GLU A 33 -16.78 -28.09 -20.22
CA GLU A 33 -17.66 -27.01 -19.74
C GLU A 33 -17.05 -26.29 -18.52
N LEU A 34 -16.54 -27.04 -17.54
CA LEU A 34 -15.88 -26.48 -16.35
C LEU A 34 -14.61 -25.71 -16.71
N MET A 35 -13.79 -26.23 -17.62
CA MET A 35 -12.61 -25.50 -18.13
C MET A 35 -13.02 -24.24 -18.93
N GLY A 36 -14.22 -24.23 -19.51
CA GLY A 36 -14.83 -23.03 -20.08
C GLY A 36 -15.10 -21.96 -19.02
N TYR A 37 -15.67 -22.34 -17.88
CA TYR A 37 -15.90 -21.43 -16.74
C TYR A 37 -14.58 -20.88 -16.16
N MET A 38 -13.56 -21.74 -16.01
CA MET A 38 -12.23 -21.32 -15.56
C MET A 38 -11.65 -20.22 -16.47
N LYS A 39 -11.77 -20.35 -17.79
CA LYS A 39 -11.31 -19.32 -18.75
C LYS A 39 -12.03 -17.98 -18.59
N VAL A 40 -13.28 -17.98 -18.13
CA VAL A 40 -14.01 -16.74 -17.82
C VAL A 40 -13.39 -16.10 -16.59
N PHE A 41 -13.15 -16.87 -15.53
CA PHE A 41 -12.51 -16.37 -14.31
C PHE A 41 -11.08 -15.86 -14.57
N GLU A 42 -10.28 -16.59 -15.37
CA GLU A 42 -8.93 -16.15 -15.79
C GLU A 42 -8.95 -14.77 -16.47
N LYS A 43 -9.93 -14.52 -17.34
CA LYS A 43 -10.10 -13.21 -17.99
C LYS A 43 -10.49 -12.13 -16.99
N GLN A 44 -11.32 -12.44 -16.00
CA GLN A 44 -11.67 -11.50 -14.92
C GLN A 44 -10.43 -11.10 -14.14
N VAL A 45 -9.59 -12.06 -13.73
CA VAL A 45 -8.32 -11.79 -13.02
C VAL A 45 -7.37 -10.99 -13.91
N GLN A 46 -7.21 -11.38 -15.19
CA GLN A 46 -6.32 -10.69 -16.13
C GLN A 46 -6.73 -9.22 -16.34
N SER A 47 -8.03 -8.92 -16.32
CA SER A 47 -8.55 -7.55 -16.46
C SER A 47 -8.13 -6.61 -15.31
N GLN A 48 -7.63 -7.15 -14.20
CA GLN A 48 -7.16 -6.37 -13.05
C GLN A 48 -5.72 -5.86 -13.20
N GLY A 49 -5.08 -6.05 -14.35
CA GLY A 49 -3.73 -5.53 -14.61
C GLY A 49 -2.63 -6.29 -13.86
N VAL A 50 -2.82 -7.59 -13.66
CA VAL A 50 -1.82 -8.52 -13.10
C VAL A 50 -1.34 -9.49 -14.18
N LYS A 51 -0.13 -10.03 -14.02
CA LYS A 51 0.36 -11.14 -14.85
C LYS A 51 -0.27 -12.42 -14.33
N THR A 52 -1.08 -13.09 -15.15
CA THR A 52 -1.71 -14.36 -14.78
C THR A 52 -0.87 -15.55 -15.23
N VAL A 53 -0.85 -16.60 -14.40
CA VAL A 53 -0.28 -17.91 -14.74
C VAL A 53 -1.36 -18.96 -14.51
N SER A 54 -1.90 -19.53 -15.59
CA SER A 54 -2.87 -20.63 -15.50
C SER A 54 -2.16 -21.96 -15.38
N PHE A 55 -2.59 -22.76 -14.41
CA PHE A 55 -2.04 -24.09 -14.15
C PHE A 55 -2.97 -25.22 -14.61
N GLY A 56 -4.11 -24.90 -15.22
CA GLY A 56 -5.14 -25.89 -15.53
C GLY A 56 -5.82 -26.42 -14.26
N MET A 57 -6.13 -27.72 -14.24
CA MET A 57 -6.88 -28.34 -13.15
C MET A 57 -6.04 -29.34 -12.34
N ILE A 58 -6.37 -29.45 -11.06
CA ILE A 58 -5.97 -30.54 -10.16
C ILE A 58 -7.22 -31.29 -9.73
N ASP A 59 -7.29 -32.57 -10.02
CA ASP A 59 -8.49 -33.39 -9.86
C ASP A 59 -8.26 -34.69 -9.07
N ASP A 60 -7.00 -34.97 -8.71
CA ASP A 60 -6.60 -36.08 -7.84
C ASP A 60 -5.36 -35.72 -6.98
N ALA A 61 -4.90 -36.66 -6.17
CA ALA A 61 -3.72 -36.47 -5.33
C ALA A 61 -2.42 -36.43 -6.16
N GLU A 62 -2.26 -37.27 -7.18
CA GLU A 62 -1.01 -37.37 -7.94
C GLU A 62 -0.70 -36.07 -8.70
N SER A 63 -1.72 -35.54 -9.38
CA SER A 63 -1.68 -34.24 -10.06
C SER A 63 -1.39 -33.11 -9.09
N ALA A 64 -1.89 -33.14 -7.85
CA ALA A 64 -1.60 -32.11 -6.85
C ALA A 64 -0.12 -32.07 -6.46
N TYR A 65 0.48 -33.24 -6.20
CA TYR A 65 1.91 -33.35 -5.89
C TYR A 65 2.78 -32.99 -7.08
N ALA A 66 2.36 -33.35 -8.30
CA ALA A 66 3.05 -32.94 -9.52
C ALA A 66 2.97 -31.42 -9.75
N MET A 67 1.81 -30.80 -9.48
CA MET A 67 1.57 -29.38 -9.68
C MET A 67 2.34 -28.51 -8.69
N LEU A 68 2.57 -28.98 -7.47
CA LEU A 68 3.29 -28.24 -6.43
C LEU A 68 4.65 -27.70 -6.92
N LYS A 69 5.40 -28.49 -7.71
CA LYS A 69 6.70 -28.05 -8.25
C LYS A 69 6.55 -26.86 -9.19
N LYS A 70 5.50 -26.86 -10.03
CA LYS A 70 5.19 -25.77 -10.96
C LYS A 70 4.75 -24.52 -10.21
N LEU A 71 3.90 -24.68 -9.19
CA LEU A 71 3.45 -23.57 -8.34
C LEU A 71 4.64 -22.90 -7.62
N LYS A 72 5.54 -23.69 -7.02
CA LYS A 72 6.75 -23.18 -6.36
C LYS A 72 7.69 -22.46 -7.35
N ALA A 73 7.83 -22.99 -8.57
CA ALA A 73 8.71 -22.41 -9.59
C ALA A 73 8.17 -21.12 -10.24
N ALA A 74 6.87 -20.85 -10.11
CA ALA A 74 6.23 -19.72 -10.78
C ALA A 74 6.38 -18.37 -10.04
N ASP A 75 6.98 -18.37 -8.84
CA ASP A 75 7.24 -17.17 -8.04
C ASP A 75 6.02 -16.26 -7.85
N LEU A 76 4.90 -16.89 -7.45
CA LEU A 76 3.59 -16.23 -7.34
C LEU A 76 3.55 -15.27 -6.14
N ASP A 77 2.88 -14.14 -6.33
CA ASP A 77 2.52 -13.21 -5.25
C ASP A 77 1.20 -13.62 -4.58
N LEU A 78 0.34 -14.34 -5.30
CA LEU A 78 -0.95 -14.87 -4.83
C LEU A 78 -1.38 -16.06 -5.70
N LEU A 79 -2.10 -17.02 -5.11
CA LEU A 79 -2.73 -18.14 -5.82
C LEU A 79 -4.26 -18.12 -5.60
N PHE A 80 -5.02 -18.03 -6.68
CA PHE A 80 -6.43 -18.39 -6.68
C PHE A 80 -6.59 -19.88 -6.94
N ILE A 81 -7.41 -20.53 -6.10
CA ILE A 81 -7.89 -21.89 -6.33
C ILE A 81 -9.37 -21.79 -6.73
N ASP A 82 -9.65 -22.04 -8.00
CA ASP A 82 -10.99 -21.96 -8.58
C ASP A 82 -11.72 -23.29 -8.37
N MET A 83 -12.75 -23.25 -7.54
CA MET A 83 -13.57 -24.40 -7.17
C MET A 83 -14.60 -24.62 -8.28
N LEU A 84 -14.23 -25.37 -9.32
CA LEU A 84 -15.05 -25.53 -10.51
C LEU A 84 -16.23 -26.50 -10.30
N THR A 85 -16.06 -27.47 -9.40
CA THR A 85 -17.07 -28.43 -8.95
C THR A 85 -16.64 -29.00 -7.59
N TYR A 86 -17.23 -30.11 -7.13
CA TYR A 86 -16.69 -30.84 -6.00
C TYR A 86 -15.29 -31.38 -6.33
N ALA A 87 -14.36 -31.13 -5.42
CA ALA A 87 -13.01 -31.67 -5.39
C ALA A 87 -12.71 -32.20 -3.98
N THR A 88 -12.05 -33.35 -3.91
CA THR A 88 -11.61 -33.91 -2.62
C THR A 88 -10.41 -33.12 -2.09
N SER A 89 -10.28 -33.01 -0.77
CA SER A 89 -9.20 -32.21 -0.14
C SER A 89 -7.78 -32.73 -0.38
N CYS A 90 -7.61 -33.91 -1.00
CA CYS A 90 -6.31 -34.40 -1.42
C CYS A 90 -5.68 -33.55 -2.54
N THR A 91 -6.51 -32.84 -3.32
CA THR A 91 -6.05 -31.90 -4.37
C THR A 91 -5.45 -30.61 -3.78
N PHE A 92 -5.77 -30.31 -2.52
CA PHE A 92 -5.40 -29.07 -1.84
C PHE A 92 -4.35 -29.25 -0.74
N GLY A 93 -4.42 -30.33 0.03
CA GLY A 93 -3.67 -30.46 1.28
C GLY A 93 -2.16 -30.30 1.12
N VAL A 94 -1.56 -30.86 0.06
CA VAL A 94 -0.11 -30.70 -0.17
C VAL A 94 0.26 -29.27 -0.56
N ILE A 95 -0.60 -28.57 -1.31
CA ILE A 95 -0.39 -27.17 -1.71
C ILE A 95 -0.41 -26.29 -0.48
N MET A 96 -1.43 -26.41 0.37
CA MET A 96 -1.56 -25.63 1.60
C MET A 96 -0.41 -25.85 2.59
N ARG A 97 0.11 -27.08 2.66
CA ARG A 97 1.23 -27.42 3.53
C ARG A 97 2.52 -26.72 3.08
N GLU A 98 2.80 -26.79 1.79
CA GLU A 98 4.12 -26.56 1.20
C GLU A 98 4.31 -25.20 0.54
N LEU A 99 3.23 -24.54 0.14
CA LEU A 99 3.28 -23.26 -0.54
C LEU A 99 3.17 -22.13 0.49
N ASN A 100 4.10 -21.18 0.43
CA ASN A 100 4.18 -20.04 1.34
C ASN A 100 3.65 -18.75 0.68
N VAL A 101 2.74 -18.88 -0.29
CA VAL A 101 2.08 -17.75 -0.94
C VAL A 101 0.63 -17.68 -0.43
N PRO A 102 0.01 -16.50 -0.42
CA PRO A 102 -1.39 -16.35 -0.04
C PRO A 102 -2.28 -17.13 -0.99
N ILE A 103 -3.24 -17.87 -0.43
CA ILE A 103 -4.22 -18.66 -1.18
C ILE A 103 -5.60 -18.09 -0.93
N VAL A 104 -6.36 -17.90 -2.01
CA VAL A 104 -7.77 -17.50 -1.97
C VAL A 104 -8.58 -18.57 -2.69
N LEU A 105 -9.60 -19.11 -2.00
CA LEU A 105 -10.49 -20.11 -2.58
C LEU A 105 -11.67 -19.41 -3.24
N VAL A 106 -12.01 -19.78 -4.47
CA VAL A 106 -12.97 -19.05 -5.29
C VAL A 106 -14.09 -20.00 -5.70
N ALA A 107 -15.31 -19.76 -5.23
CA ALA A 107 -16.49 -20.53 -5.58
C ALA A 107 -17.51 -19.64 -6.30
N LEU A 108 -17.31 -19.50 -7.63
CA LEU A 108 -18.19 -18.70 -8.48
C LEU A 108 -19.12 -19.60 -9.28
N GLN A 109 -20.38 -19.67 -8.84
CA GLN A 109 -21.41 -20.48 -9.48
C GLN A 109 -21.79 -19.87 -10.84
N PRO A 110 -21.77 -20.62 -11.96
CA PRO A 110 -22.08 -20.06 -13.27
C PRO A 110 -23.54 -19.61 -13.41
N ARG A 111 -24.48 -20.28 -12.73
CA ARG A 111 -25.89 -19.87 -12.70
C ARG A 111 -26.18 -19.08 -11.43
N ARG A 112 -27.11 -18.11 -11.50
CA ARG A 112 -27.65 -17.46 -10.28
C ARG A 112 -28.55 -18.40 -9.48
N ALA A 113 -29.25 -19.30 -10.16
CA ALA A 113 -30.05 -20.37 -9.59
C ALA A 113 -30.20 -21.51 -10.61
N MET A 114 -30.33 -22.74 -10.13
CA MET A 114 -30.74 -23.86 -10.97
C MET A 114 -32.25 -23.83 -11.21
N ASP A 115 -32.69 -24.27 -12.39
CA ASP A 115 -34.11 -24.58 -12.62
C ASP A 115 -34.39 -25.95 -12.00
N TYR A 116 -34.91 -25.96 -10.77
CA TYR A 116 -35.16 -27.19 -10.02
C TYR A 116 -36.14 -28.14 -10.72
N THR A 117 -36.97 -27.66 -11.65
CA THR A 117 -37.90 -28.51 -12.41
C THR A 117 -37.22 -29.30 -13.52
N LYS A 118 -36.01 -28.86 -13.93
CA LYS A 118 -35.20 -29.47 -14.99
C LYS A 118 -33.80 -29.83 -14.53
N ALA A 119 -33.53 -29.73 -13.22
CA ALA A 119 -32.22 -29.97 -12.67
C ALA A 119 -31.81 -31.44 -12.92
N THR A 120 -30.60 -31.60 -13.41
CA THR A 120 -29.95 -32.91 -13.57
C THR A 120 -28.71 -32.93 -12.69
N THR A 121 -28.17 -34.11 -12.41
CA THR A 121 -26.87 -34.21 -11.74
C THR A 121 -25.79 -33.46 -12.50
N TYR A 122 -25.79 -33.49 -13.84
CA TYR A 122 -24.87 -32.70 -14.65
C TYR A 122 -24.98 -31.19 -14.35
N MET A 123 -26.21 -30.66 -14.32
CA MET A 123 -26.44 -29.26 -13.96
C MET A 123 -25.97 -28.95 -12.55
N GLN A 124 -26.22 -29.85 -11.59
CA GLN A 124 -25.71 -29.71 -10.23
C GLN A 124 -24.18 -29.64 -10.23
N LEU A 125 -23.48 -30.56 -10.90
CA LEU A 125 -22.02 -30.62 -10.91
C LEU A 125 -21.37 -29.36 -11.52
N CYS A 126 -22.00 -28.74 -12.53
CA CYS A 126 -21.57 -27.44 -13.04
C CYS A 126 -21.74 -26.28 -12.04
N ASN A 127 -22.52 -26.46 -10.97
CA ASN A 127 -22.86 -25.43 -9.98
C ASN A 127 -22.46 -25.84 -8.54
N ASP A 128 -21.74 -26.96 -8.36
CA ASP A 128 -21.37 -27.50 -7.03
C ASP A 128 -20.01 -26.97 -6.54
N ASN A 129 -19.77 -25.67 -6.76
CA ASN A 129 -18.50 -24.99 -6.46
C ASN A 129 -18.23 -24.85 -4.95
N ILE A 130 -19.30 -24.91 -4.14
CA ILE A 130 -19.25 -24.57 -2.71
C ILE A 130 -18.91 -25.75 -1.81
N CYS A 131 -19.22 -26.98 -2.25
CA CYS A 131 -19.17 -28.18 -1.41
C CYS A 131 -17.78 -28.47 -0.84
N SER A 132 -16.73 -28.16 -1.61
CA SER A 132 -15.34 -28.39 -1.22
C SER A 132 -14.74 -27.31 -0.31
N LEU A 133 -15.35 -26.12 -0.21
CA LEU A 133 -14.81 -25.04 0.63
C LEU A 133 -14.67 -25.44 2.10
N PRO A 134 -15.69 -26.01 2.78
CA PRO A 134 -15.55 -26.49 4.16
C PRO A 134 -14.51 -27.60 4.31
N GLU A 135 -14.38 -28.48 3.31
CA GLU A 135 -13.40 -29.58 3.35
C GLU A 135 -11.96 -29.03 3.31
N PHE A 136 -11.70 -28.09 2.40
CA PHE A 136 -10.37 -27.48 2.23
C PHE A 136 -9.99 -26.60 3.43
N THR A 137 -10.90 -25.74 3.87
CA THR A 137 -10.69 -24.88 5.05
C THR A 137 -10.50 -25.72 6.32
N GLY A 138 -11.25 -26.83 6.47
CA GLY A 138 -11.06 -27.79 7.55
C GLY A 138 -9.69 -28.50 7.51
N VAL A 139 -9.14 -28.75 6.33
CA VAL A 139 -7.76 -29.26 6.18
C VAL A 139 -6.73 -28.20 6.60
N ALA A 140 -6.85 -26.96 6.14
CA ALA A 140 -5.95 -25.87 6.54
C ALA A 140 -5.93 -25.69 8.06
N ALA A 141 -7.10 -25.65 8.70
CA ALA A 141 -7.24 -25.54 10.14
C ALA A 141 -6.56 -26.71 10.88
N ARG A 142 -6.76 -27.96 10.43
CA ARG A 142 -6.11 -29.15 11.02
C ARG A 142 -4.59 -29.17 10.83
N MET A 143 -4.07 -28.49 9.81
CA MET A 143 -2.63 -28.32 9.61
C MET A 143 -2.02 -27.17 10.43
N GLY A 144 -2.83 -26.44 11.22
CA GLY A 144 -2.37 -25.26 11.96
C GLY A 144 -1.98 -24.09 11.05
N LYS A 145 -2.51 -24.08 9.81
CA LYS A 145 -2.31 -22.98 8.86
C LYS A 145 -3.45 -21.96 8.99
N PRO A 146 -3.23 -20.69 8.59
CA PRO A 146 -4.32 -19.75 8.42
C PRO A 146 -5.38 -20.31 7.48
N ILE A 147 -6.65 -20.13 7.83
CA ILE A 147 -7.76 -20.51 6.96
C ILE A 147 -7.73 -19.59 5.75
N PRO A 148 -7.69 -20.11 4.51
CA PRO A 148 -7.75 -19.30 3.31
C PRO A 148 -9.01 -18.45 3.26
N GLU A 149 -8.87 -17.24 2.74
CA GLU A 149 -9.99 -16.37 2.44
C GLU A 149 -10.79 -16.92 1.25
N THR A 150 -12.09 -16.64 1.24
CA THR A 150 -13.02 -17.20 0.25
C THR A 150 -13.76 -16.12 -0.52
N ILE A 151 -13.89 -16.29 -1.83
CA ILE A 151 -14.79 -15.50 -2.68
C ILE A 151 -15.95 -16.40 -3.07
N ILE A 152 -17.18 -16.00 -2.72
CA ILE A 152 -18.39 -16.77 -2.99
C ILE A 152 -19.38 -15.88 -3.73
N GLY A 153 -19.87 -16.36 -4.87
CA GLY A 153 -20.82 -15.60 -5.67
C GLY A 153 -21.15 -16.30 -6.98
N THR A 154 -21.46 -15.51 -8.00
CA THR A 154 -21.76 -16.00 -9.34
C THR A 154 -20.66 -15.60 -10.33
N LEU A 155 -20.36 -16.47 -11.29
CA LEU A 155 -19.30 -16.25 -12.28
C LEU A 155 -19.62 -15.09 -13.21
N HIS A 156 -20.90 -14.84 -13.45
CA HIS A 156 -21.41 -13.83 -14.37
C HIS A 156 -22.25 -12.82 -13.62
N ASP A 157 -22.11 -11.54 -13.99
CA ASP A 157 -22.96 -10.44 -13.53
C ASP A 157 -23.01 -10.27 -12.00
N ASP A 158 -21.88 -10.53 -11.33
CA ASP A 158 -21.71 -10.39 -9.89
C ASP A 158 -20.71 -9.29 -9.52
N PRO A 159 -21.18 -8.05 -9.28
CA PRO A 159 -20.29 -6.95 -8.92
C PRO A 159 -19.63 -7.14 -7.55
N VAL A 160 -20.21 -7.95 -6.65
CA VAL A 160 -19.65 -8.19 -5.32
C VAL A 160 -18.44 -9.11 -5.43
N ALA A 161 -18.60 -10.26 -6.10
CA ALA A 161 -17.48 -11.18 -6.35
C ALA A 161 -16.38 -10.51 -7.19
N ALA A 162 -16.76 -9.74 -8.22
CA ALA A 162 -15.78 -9.00 -9.03
C ALA A 162 -14.96 -8.01 -8.20
N ALA A 163 -15.57 -7.33 -7.22
CA ALA A 163 -14.87 -6.43 -6.32
C ALA A 163 -13.91 -7.16 -5.37
N GLU A 164 -14.26 -8.36 -4.90
CA GLU A 164 -13.36 -9.18 -4.08
C GLU A 164 -12.16 -9.70 -4.89
N VAL A 165 -12.38 -10.14 -6.13
CA VAL A 165 -11.29 -10.53 -7.05
C VAL A 165 -10.35 -9.35 -7.30
N ALA A 166 -10.91 -8.17 -7.57
CA ALA A 166 -10.14 -6.94 -7.73
C ALA A 166 -9.33 -6.58 -6.47
N ARG A 167 -9.93 -6.71 -5.28
CA ARG A 167 -9.26 -6.49 -3.99
C ARG A 167 -8.04 -7.40 -3.85
N TRP A 168 -8.20 -8.70 -4.06
CA TRP A 168 -7.09 -9.66 -3.95
C TRP A 168 -6.00 -9.44 -5.01
N CYS A 169 -6.37 -9.02 -6.22
CA CYS A 169 -5.38 -8.59 -7.22
C CYS A 169 -4.61 -7.33 -6.78
N ASN A 170 -5.26 -6.39 -6.09
CA ASN A 170 -4.60 -5.22 -5.52
C ASN A 170 -3.70 -5.59 -4.33
N ILE A 171 -4.13 -6.50 -3.46
CA ILE A 171 -3.29 -7.06 -2.40
C ILE A 171 -2.04 -7.74 -3.01
N ALA A 172 -2.19 -8.53 -4.07
CA ALA A 172 -1.06 -9.15 -4.75
C ALA A 172 -0.03 -8.10 -5.24
N LYS A 173 -0.48 -6.94 -5.75
CA LYS A 173 0.41 -5.84 -6.17
C LYS A 173 1.16 -5.21 -5.00
N VAL A 174 0.54 -5.15 -3.82
CA VAL A 174 1.21 -4.72 -2.58
C VAL A 174 2.30 -5.72 -2.20
N LEU A 175 1.95 -6.99 -2.12
CA LEU A 175 2.88 -8.05 -1.72
C LEU A 175 4.08 -8.16 -2.67
N HIS A 176 3.82 -8.02 -3.97
CA HIS A 176 4.85 -8.01 -5.01
C HIS A 176 5.94 -6.96 -4.75
N ASP A 177 5.54 -5.72 -4.46
CA ASP A 177 6.47 -4.61 -4.30
C ASP A 177 7.04 -4.50 -2.89
N VAL A 178 6.35 -4.99 -1.86
CA VAL A 178 6.90 -5.08 -0.50
C VAL A 178 7.99 -6.15 -0.43
N ARG A 179 7.75 -7.31 -1.05
CA ARG A 179 8.71 -8.41 -1.11
C ARG A 179 9.93 -7.98 -1.95
N GLY A 180 11.09 -7.88 -1.31
CA GLY A 180 12.32 -7.45 -1.96
C GLY A 180 12.44 -5.93 -2.15
N ALA A 181 11.53 -5.12 -1.56
CA ALA A 181 11.67 -3.67 -1.58
C ALA A 181 13.01 -3.23 -1.01
N ARG A 182 13.61 -2.20 -1.61
CA ARG A 182 14.86 -1.59 -1.15
C ARG A 182 14.59 -0.22 -0.56
N ILE A 183 14.49 -0.15 0.78
CA ILE A 183 14.21 1.10 1.48
C ILE A 183 15.53 1.73 1.90
N GLY A 184 15.87 2.86 1.30
CA GLY A 184 17.02 3.65 1.72
C GLY A 184 16.80 4.22 3.12
N HIS A 185 17.89 4.30 3.88
CA HIS A 185 17.91 4.93 5.18
C HIS A 185 19.20 5.72 5.32
N PHE A 186 19.11 7.03 5.60
CA PHE A 186 20.30 7.82 5.96
C PHE A 186 20.05 8.71 7.16
N GLY A 187 21.12 8.89 7.94
CA GLY A 187 21.09 9.58 9.22
C GLY A 187 20.51 8.71 10.33
N HIS A 188 19.72 9.30 11.23
CA HIS A 188 19.23 8.61 12.42
C HIS A 188 17.91 9.23 12.92
N PRO A 189 17.10 8.52 13.73
CA PRO A 189 15.96 9.15 14.42
C PRO A 189 16.39 10.38 15.21
N MET A 190 15.49 11.35 15.32
CA MET A 190 15.70 12.50 16.20
C MET A 190 15.95 12.00 17.62
N GLU A 191 16.92 12.62 18.31
CA GLU A 191 17.26 12.27 19.69
C GLU A 191 15.98 12.25 20.54
N ALA A 192 15.73 11.11 21.21
CA ALA A 192 14.56 10.82 22.06
C ALA A 192 13.22 10.49 21.37
N MET A 193 13.12 10.40 20.04
CA MET A 193 11.93 9.84 19.37
C MET A 193 11.93 8.31 19.39
N LEU A 194 11.71 7.73 20.56
CA LEU A 194 11.84 6.29 20.81
C LEU A 194 10.90 5.42 19.97
N ASP A 195 9.77 5.96 19.53
CA ASP A 195 8.82 5.25 18.68
C ASP A 195 9.29 5.12 17.22
N MET A 196 10.26 5.92 16.77
CA MET A 196 10.83 5.87 15.42
C MET A 196 11.92 4.81 15.25
N HIS A 197 12.62 4.44 16.34
CA HIS A 197 13.66 3.43 16.31
C HIS A 197 13.16 2.09 15.76
N SER A 198 14.00 1.43 14.97
CA SER A 198 13.66 0.16 14.33
C SER A 198 14.92 -0.66 14.09
N ASP A 199 14.79 -1.98 14.13
CA ASP A 199 15.84 -2.92 13.72
C ASP A 199 15.64 -3.30 12.24
N PRO A 200 16.59 -2.97 11.33
CA PRO A 200 16.54 -3.40 9.94
C PRO A 200 16.28 -4.90 9.73
N THR A 201 16.80 -5.74 10.62
CA THR A 201 16.64 -7.21 10.58
C THR A 201 15.16 -7.60 10.69
N MET A 202 14.39 -6.90 11.53
CA MET A 202 12.96 -7.15 11.69
C MET A 202 12.21 -6.97 10.37
N PHE A 203 12.56 -5.95 9.57
CA PHE A 203 11.90 -5.73 8.28
C PHE A 203 12.21 -6.84 7.27
N THR A 204 13.45 -7.32 7.23
CA THR A 204 13.80 -8.48 6.41
C THR A 204 13.04 -9.72 6.85
N ALA A 205 12.97 -9.98 8.16
CA ALA A 205 12.28 -11.15 8.70
C ALA A 205 10.76 -11.13 8.46
N ALA A 206 10.12 -9.97 8.59
CA ALA A 206 8.66 -9.86 8.49
C ALA A 206 8.15 -9.63 7.07
N PHE A 207 8.89 -8.87 6.25
CA PHE A 207 8.42 -8.39 4.95
C PHE A 207 9.27 -8.85 3.77
N GLY A 208 10.43 -9.46 4.02
CA GLY A 208 11.37 -9.84 2.97
C GLY A 208 11.99 -8.63 2.25
N LEU A 209 11.96 -7.44 2.87
CA LEU A 209 12.55 -6.22 2.33
C LEU A 209 13.96 -5.99 2.87
N HIS A 210 14.72 -5.15 2.17
CA HIS A 210 16.08 -4.78 2.56
C HIS A 210 16.17 -3.28 2.86
N VAL A 211 16.68 -2.95 4.05
CA VAL A 211 17.02 -1.57 4.40
C VAL A 211 18.44 -1.28 3.93
N VAL A 212 18.56 -0.38 2.96
CA VAL A 212 19.85 0.05 2.39
C VAL A 212 20.38 1.22 3.23
N GLN A 213 21.50 1.01 3.91
CA GLN A 213 22.21 2.10 4.58
C GLN A 213 22.83 3.00 3.52
N THR A 214 22.43 4.25 3.51
CA THR A 214 22.87 5.27 2.55
C THR A 214 23.42 6.48 3.30
N GLU A 215 24.19 7.33 2.63
CA GLU A 215 24.82 8.49 3.25
C GLU A 215 24.37 9.80 2.61
N ILE A 216 24.20 10.85 3.41
CA ILE A 216 23.85 12.17 2.87
C ILE A 216 24.97 12.76 2.00
N ASP A 217 26.22 12.33 2.22
CA ASP A 217 27.37 12.76 1.41
C ASP A 217 27.27 12.26 -0.04
N ASP A 218 26.62 11.13 -0.29
CA ASP A 218 26.32 10.67 -1.64
C ASP A 218 25.31 11.58 -2.34
N LEU A 219 24.28 12.03 -1.61
CA LEU A 219 23.35 13.02 -2.13
C LEU A 219 24.05 14.36 -2.40
N ALA A 220 24.94 14.80 -1.51
CA ALA A 220 25.73 16.03 -1.69
C ALA A 220 26.67 15.94 -2.91
N ARG A 221 27.32 14.79 -3.11
CA ARG A 221 28.11 14.49 -4.31
C ARG A 221 27.24 14.62 -5.56
N LEU A 222 26.06 14.02 -5.57
CA LEU A 222 25.15 14.06 -6.72
C LEU A 222 24.60 15.45 -6.99
N GLU A 223 24.30 16.24 -5.95
CA GLU A 223 23.86 17.64 -6.10
C GLU A 223 24.89 18.46 -6.87
N ARG A 224 26.19 18.27 -6.61
CA ARG A 224 27.28 18.97 -7.32
C ARG A 224 27.29 18.68 -8.82
N THR A 225 26.76 17.54 -9.25
CA THR A 225 26.65 17.15 -10.67
C THR A 225 25.43 17.74 -11.38
N VAL A 226 24.51 18.38 -10.65
CA VAL A 226 23.27 18.93 -11.24
C VAL A 226 23.57 20.15 -12.11
N THR A 227 23.15 20.05 -13.37
CA THR A 227 23.35 21.06 -14.39
C THR A 227 22.28 22.16 -14.34
N LYS A 228 22.60 23.34 -14.87
CA LYS A 228 21.63 24.44 -15.00
C LYS A 228 20.40 24.08 -15.84
N ALA A 229 20.56 23.21 -16.83
CA ALA A 229 19.47 22.75 -17.69
C ALA A 229 18.48 21.86 -16.91
N GLU A 230 18.99 20.91 -16.14
CA GLU A 230 18.17 20.06 -15.27
C GLU A 230 17.45 20.90 -14.21
N THR A 231 18.14 21.82 -13.55
CA THR A 231 17.51 22.75 -12.58
C THR A 231 16.41 23.56 -13.24
N LYS A 232 16.63 24.14 -14.43
CA LYS A 232 15.61 24.92 -15.16
C LYS A 232 14.39 24.08 -15.51
N ALA A 233 14.58 22.85 -15.99
CA ALA A 233 13.49 21.93 -16.30
C ALA A 233 12.68 21.57 -15.04
N LYS A 234 13.36 21.24 -13.94
CA LYS A 234 12.72 20.91 -12.66
C LYS A 234 11.98 22.11 -12.06
N ARG A 235 12.52 23.32 -12.17
CA ARG A 235 11.81 24.56 -11.78
C ARG A 235 10.50 24.72 -12.52
N LYS A 236 10.51 24.49 -13.85
CA LYS A 236 9.29 24.54 -14.65
C LYS A 236 8.27 23.50 -14.17
N GLN A 237 8.70 22.25 -13.98
CA GLN A 237 7.84 21.20 -13.44
C GLN A 237 7.20 21.61 -12.11
N ILE A 238 7.99 22.17 -11.19
CA ILE A 238 7.52 22.66 -9.89
C ILE A 238 6.48 23.78 -10.08
N THR A 239 6.78 24.81 -10.87
CA THR A 239 5.84 25.93 -11.07
C THR A 239 4.58 25.56 -11.86
N ASP A 240 4.65 24.53 -12.71
CA ASP A 240 3.47 24.01 -13.41
C ASP A 240 2.53 23.26 -12.44
N MET A 241 3.10 22.65 -11.39
CA MET A 241 2.39 21.82 -10.43
C MET A 241 1.82 22.59 -9.23
N PHE A 242 2.59 23.52 -8.69
CA PHE A 242 2.26 24.22 -7.44
C PHE A 242 1.85 25.67 -7.68
N ASP A 243 0.92 26.15 -6.87
CA ASP A 243 0.61 27.58 -6.76
C ASP A 243 1.56 28.25 -5.76
N THR A 244 1.88 29.54 -5.96
CA THR A 244 2.79 30.30 -5.08
C THR A 244 2.08 31.53 -4.51
N PRO A 245 1.13 31.33 -3.59
CA PRO A 245 0.28 32.41 -3.08
C PRO A 245 1.07 33.42 -2.24
N ASP A 246 0.48 34.59 -2.04
CA ASP A 246 0.98 35.56 -1.07
C ASP A 246 0.88 35.01 0.37
N PRO A 247 1.69 35.54 1.31
CA PRO A 247 1.71 35.11 2.71
C PRO A 247 0.33 35.16 3.38
N GLY A 248 0.06 34.18 4.25
CA GLY A 248 -1.10 34.19 5.13
C GLY A 248 -0.82 34.97 6.42
N ALA A 249 -1.54 34.60 7.49
CA ALA A 249 -1.38 35.22 8.81
C ALA A 249 -0.08 34.81 9.53
N ASP A 250 0.52 33.67 9.16
CA ASP A 250 1.74 33.19 9.80
C ASP A 250 2.96 34.02 9.37
N PRO A 251 3.66 34.71 10.29
CA PRO A 251 4.85 35.49 9.94
C PRO A 251 6.01 34.65 9.42
N LEU A 252 6.03 33.34 9.68
CA LEU A 252 7.06 32.42 9.20
C LEU A 252 6.88 32.02 7.75
N ALA A 253 5.64 32.08 7.23
CA ALA A 253 5.33 31.73 5.86
C ALA A 253 5.44 32.96 4.95
N LYS A 254 6.31 32.90 3.95
CA LYS A 254 6.54 33.93 2.94
C LYS A 254 6.15 33.42 1.56
N LYS A 255 5.98 34.36 0.61
CA LYS A 255 5.86 34.03 -0.81
C LYS A 255 7.11 33.29 -1.26
N LEU A 256 6.94 32.26 -2.09
CA LEU A 256 8.06 31.49 -2.63
C LEU A 256 9.09 32.43 -3.29
N THR A 257 10.33 32.38 -2.81
CA THR A 257 11.43 33.16 -3.40
C THR A 257 12.06 32.42 -4.58
N ALA A 258 12.69 33.18 -5.49
CA ALA A 258 13.42 32.58 -6.61
C ALA A 258 14.61 31.73 -6.15
N ALA A 259 15.24 32.08 -5.02
CA ALA A 259 16.37 31.35 -4.46
C ALA A 259 15.93 30.00 -3.88
N ASP A 260 14.82 29.98 -3.11
CA ASP A 260 14.29 28.74 -2.53
C ASP A 260 13.77 27.80 -3.62
N LEU A 261 13.13 28.33 -4.67
CA LEU A 261 12.71 27.55 -5.82
C LEU A 261 13.91 26.93 -6.56
N ASP A 262 15.00 27.68 -6.73
CA ASP A 262 16.20 27.18 -7.41
C ASP A 262 16.88 26.07 -6.60
N GLN A 263 17.04 26.26 -5.29
CA GLN A 263 17.59 25.25 -4.39
C GLN A 263 16.71 23.99 -4.35
N ALA A 264 15.40 24.14 -4.18
CA ALA A 264 14.46 23.01 -4.16
C ALA A 264 14.50 22.22 -5.48
N ALA A 265 14.59 22.90 -6.62
CA ALA A 265 14.69 22.26 -7.92
C ALA A 265 16.03 21.52 -8.10
N ARG A 266 17.15 22.12 -7.67
CA ARG A 266 18.48 21.48 -7.73
C ARG A 266 18.51 20.21 -6.88
N VAL A 267 17.98 20.26 -5.66
CA VAL A 267 17.94 19.12 -4.75
C VAL A 267 16.96 18.05 -5.21
N ALA A 268 15.82 18.41 -5.78
CA ALA A 268 14.90 17.44 -6.38
C ALA A 268 15.54 16.64 -7.52
N VAL A 269 16.39 17.26 -8.35
CA VAL A 269 17.16 16.53 -9.37
C VAL A 269 18.22 15.62 -8.73
N ALA A 270 18.90 16.10 -7.68
CA ALA A 270 19.88 15.29 -6.96
C ALA A 270 19.22 14.03 -6.35
N LEU A 271 18.03 14.17 -5.77
CA LEU A 271 17.22 13.07 -5.25
C LEU A 271 16.82 12.08 -6.36
N ASP A 272 16.37 12.57 -7.52
CA ASP A 272 16.06 11.71 -8.67
C ASP A 272 17.27 10.85 -9.08
N LYS A 273 18.48 11.44 -9.07
CA LYS A 273 19.73 10.71 -9.34
C LYS A 273 20.06 9.72 -8.22
N PHE A 274 19.91 10.13 -6.96
CA PHE A 274 20.24 9.34 -5.78
C PHE A 274 19.42 8.06 -5.66
N VAL A 275 18.09 8.16 -5.85
CA VAL A 275 17.21 6.99 -5.77
C VAL A 275 17.48 6.00 -6.90
N ASN A 276 17.88 6.49 -8.08
CA ASN A 276 18.27 5.66 -9.22
C ASN A 276 19.63 4.99 -9.01
N GLU A 277 20.63 5.73 -8.53
CA GLU A 277 21.98 5.21 -8.29
C GLU A 277 21.97 4.06 -7.27
N ASN A 278 21.13 4.17 -6.24
CA ASN A 278 21.02 3.17 -5.18
C ASN A 278 19.96 2.08 -5.46
N ASN A 279 19.21 2.20 -6.56
CA ASN A 279 18.09 1.32 -6.92
C ASN A 279 17.11 1.13 -5.74
N LEU A 280 16.53 2.24 -5.27
CA LEU A 280 15.63 2.25 -4.12
C LEU A 280 14.16 2.16 -4.55
N ASP A 281 13.31 1.71 -3.62
CA ASP A 281 11.85 1.72 -3.71
C ASP A 281 11.22 2.67 -2.67
N GLY A 282 12.00 3.20 -1.73
CA GLY A 282 11.60 4.19 -0.74
C GLY A 282 12.82 4.77 -0.02
N LEU A 283 12.63 5.84 0.75
CA LEU A 283 13.70 6.46 1.54
C LEU A 283 13.16 7.08 2.83
N ALA A 284 13.62 6.56 3.97
CA ALA A 284 13.46 7.21 5.27
C ALA A 284 14.72 8.02 5.60
N TYR A 285 14.58 9.24 6.07
CA TYR A 285 15.73 10.12 6.30
C TYR A 285 15.54 11.05 7.47
N TYR A 286 16.63 11.35 8.16
CA TYR A 286 16.75 12.55 8.99
C TYR A 286 18.21 12.90 9.14
N TYR A 287 18.57 14.15 8.83
CA TYR A 287 19.92 14.63 9.01
C TYR A 287 19.90 16.10 9.40
N LYS A 288 20.62 16.42 10.49
CA LYS A 288 20.69 17.79 11.03
C LYS A 288 21.65 18.67 10.24
N GLY A 289 22.80 18.10 9.85
CA GLY A 289 23.94 18.86 9.33
C GLY A 289 24.65 19.70 10.39
N GLN A 290 25.87 20.11 10.05
CA GLN A 290 26.58 21.11 10.83
C GLN A 290 25.92 22.47 10.59
N PRO A 291 25.64 23.29 11.63
CA PRO A 291 25.04 24.61 11.45
C PRO A 291 25.81 25.47 10.44
N GLY A 292 25.09 26.02 9.45
CA GLY A 292 25.61 26.84 8.36
C GLY A 292 26.32 26.09 7.23
N SER A 293 26.39 24.75 7.28
CA SER A 293 27.07 23.96 6.24
C SER A 293 26.23 23.77 4.97
N GLU A 294 26.90 23.41 3.87
CA GLU A 294 26.21 22.95 2.65
C GLU A 294 25.29 21.76 2.93
N THR A 295 25.71 20.84 3.80
CA THR A 295 24.94 19.63 4.13
C THR A 295 23.69 19.94 4.96
N GLU A 296 23.73 20.92 5.89
CA GLU A 296 22.52 21.42 6.56
C GLU A 296 21.55 22.02 5.53
N LYS A 297 22.06 22.86 4.62
CA LYS A 297 21.24 23.47 3.56
C LYS A 297 20.61 22.41 2.64
N LEU A 298 21.36 21.37 2.28
CA LEU A 298 20.89 20.24 1.48
C LEU A 298 19.77 19.49 2.20
N ALA A 299 19.99 19.09 3.46
CA ALA A 299 18.99 18.39 4.27
C ALA A 299 17.71 19.20 4.47
N ALA A 300 17.84 20.52 4.63
CA ALA A 300 16.72 21.47 4.75
C ALA A 300 15.91 21.65 3.44
N SER A 301 16.44 21.21 2.29
CA SER A 301 15.86 21.48 0.97
C SER A 301 15.17 20.27 0.32
N LEU A 302 14.94 19.19 1.07
CA LEU A 302 14.43 17.92 0.53
C LEU A 302 12.91 17.93 0.28
N ILE A 303 12.13 18.76 0.97
CA ILE A 303 10.65 18.68 1.07
C ILE A 303 9.95 18.61 -0.30
N VAL A 304 10.32 19.49 -1.24
CA VAL A 304 9.67 19.57 -2.57
C VAL A 304 10.01 18.34 -3.41
N GLY A 305 11.29 17.97 -3.48
CA GLY A 305 11.74 16.79 -4.22
C GLY A 305 11.10 15.52 -3.68
N ASN A 306 11.02 15.42 -2.36
CA ASN A 306 10.42 14.27 -1.70
C ASN A 306 8.91 14.17 -1.97
N SER A 307 8.19 15.28 -2.01
CA SER A 307 6.75 15.28 -2.32
C SER A 307 6.47 14.90 -3.78
N LEU A 308 7.35 15.31 -4.71
CA LEU A 308 7.29 14.86 -6.10
C LEU A 308 7.57 13.36 -6.23
N LEU A 309 8.55 12.84 -5.48
CA LEU A 309 8.86 11.40 -5.43
C LEU A 309 7.70 10.60 -4.82
N CYS A 310 7.13 11.05 -3.70
CA CYS A 310 5.94 10.43 -3.10
C CYS A 310 4.81 10.32 -4.11
N ALA A 311 4.48 11.40 -4.83
CA ALA A 311 3.44 11.37 -5.86
C ALA A 311 3.78 10.49 -7.07
N ALA A 312 5.07 10.25 -7.33
CA ALA A 312 5.54 9.31 -8.33
C ALA A 312 5.56 7.85 -7.81
N GLY A 313 4.93 7.56 -6.67
CA GLY A 313 4.92 6.24 -6.04
C GLY A 313 6.26 5.82 -5.45
N PHE A 314 7.06 6.77 -4.97
CA PHE A 314 8.27 6.50 -4.20
C PHE A 314 8.10 7.08 -2.79
N PRO A 315 7.77 6.27 -1.77
CA PRO A 315 7.60 6.76 -0.41
C PRO A 315 8.88 7.39 0.12
N MET A 316 8.78 8.64 0.52
CA MET A 316 9.81 9.38 1.25
C MET A 316 9.27 9.61 2.66
N CYS A 317 10.06 9.38 3.71
CA CYS A 317 9.59 9.58 5.07
C CYS A 317 10.62 10.37 5.88
N GLY A 318 10.17 11.45 6.50
CA GLY A 318 11.01 12.26 7.39
C GLY A 318 11.34 11.53 8.69
N GLU A 319 12.15 12.17 9.52
CA GLU A 319 12.40 11.78 10.91
C GLU A 319 12.96 10.35 11.07
N SER A 320 13.58 9.84 9.99
CA SER A 320 14.14 8.50 9.93
C SER A 320 13.10 7.39 10.20
N ASP A 321 11.83 7.63 9.88
CA ASP A 321 10.75 6.67 10.13
C ASP A 321 10.60 5.64 9.00
N ILE A 322 11.33 4.54 9.12
CA ILE A 322 11.26 3.41 8.18
C ILE A 322 9.90 2.69 8.27
N LYS A 323 9.26 2.70 9.45
CA LYS A 323 7.97 2.02 9.64
C LYS A 323 6.88 2.72 8.86
N THR A 324 6.79 4.05 8.98
CA THR A 324 5.83 4.82 8.19
C THR A 324 6.20 4.83 6.71
N CYS A 325 7.49 4.84 6.35
CA CYS A 325 7.91 4.68 4.95
C CYS A 325 7.34 3.39 4.30
N LEU A 326 7.37 2.26 5.02
CA LEU A 326 6.74 1.01 4.55
C LEU A 326 5.21 1.12 4.51
N ALA A 327 4.58 1.74 5.50
CA ALA A 327 3.13 1.97 5.47
C ALA A 327 2.71 2.81 4.24
N MET A 328 3.50 3.82 3.89
CA MET A 328 3.30 4.64 2.69
C MET A 328 3.47 3.81 1.42
N LEU A 329 4.47 2.92 1.35
CA LEU A 329 4.64 1.99 0.22
C LEU A 329 3.37 1.14 0.02
N ILE A 330 2.86 0.54 1.10
CA ILE A 330 1.67 -0.31 1.08
C ILE A 330 0.47 0.45 0.51
N MET A 331 0.21 1.66 1.04
CA MET A 331 -0.92 2.48 0.59
C MET A 331 -0.75 2.95 -0.86
N ASP A 332 0.45 3.26 -1.32
CA ASP A 332 0.66 3.65 -2.71
C ASP A 332 0.39 2.47 -3.66
N ARG A 333 0.78 1.25 -3.26
CA ARG A 333 0.49 0.04 -4.04
C ARG A 333 -0.99 -0.33 -4.09
N LEU A 334 -1.81 0.22 -3.20
CA LEU A 334 -3.26 0.18 -3.30
C LEU A 334 -3.85 1.29 -4.20
N ASP A 335 -3.02 2.21 -4.72
CA ASP A 335 -3.44 3.38 -5.51
C ASP A 335 -4.25 4.42 -4.74
N ILE A 336 -4.10 4.43 -3.42
CA ILE A 336 -4.84 5.33 -2.54
C ILE A 336 -3.97 6.46 -1.99
N GLY A 337 -2.74 6.60 -2.48
CA GLY A 337 -1.77 7.57 -1.99
C GLY A 337 -0.82 6.96 -0.96
N GLY A 338 -0.85 7.40 0.29
CA GLY A 338 0.22 7.11 1.24
C GLY A 338 1.09 8.34 1.48
N SER A 339 0.45 9.44 1.89
CA SER A 339 1.13 10.62 2.39
C SER A 339 1.61 10.40 3.81
N PHE A 340 2.76 10.97 4.13
CA PHE A 340 3.26 11.04 5.50
C PHE A 340 2.38 11.98 6.32
N ALA A 341 1.87 11.51 7.45
CA ALA A 341 0.97 12.28 8.28
C ALA A 341 1.11 11.97 9.76
N GLU A 342 0.67 12.93 10.56
CA GLU A 342 0.46 12.87 12.00
C GLU A 342 -0.82 13.63 12.36
N PHE A 343 -1.19 13.55 13.64
CA PHE A 343 -2.26 14.37 14.19
C PHE A 343 -1.73 15.73 14.67
N HIS A 344 -2.23 16.79 14.04
CA HIS A 344 -2.12 18.18 14.46
C HIS A 344 -3.39 18.59 15.26
N PRO A 345 -3.41 19.76 15.93
CA PRO A 345 -4.37 20.06 16.99
C PRO A 345 -5.83 19.72 16.71
N VAL A 346 -6.52 19.28 17.76
CA VAL A 346 -7.95 18.96 17.73
C VAL A 346 -8.76 20.25 17.83
N ASP A 347 -9.70 20.43 16.90
CA ASP A 347 -10.76 21.43 17.04
C ASP A 347 -11.93 20.79 17.80
N PHE A 348 -12.02 21.08 19.10
CA PHE A 348 -13.11 20.57 19.94
C PHE A 348 -14.45 21.28 19.71
N LYS A 349 -14.48 22.42 19.01
CA LYS A 349 -15.72 23.15 18.71
C LYS A 349 -16.44 22.49 17.53
N GLU A 350 -15.70 22.11 16.50
CA GLU A 350 -16.23 21.48 15.29
C GLU A 350 -15.96 19.97 15.24
N ASN A 351 -15.30 19.40 16.26
CA ASN A 351 -15.06 17.97 16.46
C ASN A 351 -14.28 17.29 15.32
N PHE A 352 -13.20 17.93 14.86
CA PHE A 352 -12.27 17.38 13.89
C PHE A 352 -10.83 17.48 14.38
N ILE A 353 -9.94 16.73 13.74
CA ILE A 353 -8.50 16.73 14.01
C ILE A 353 -7.82 17.27 12.75
N LEU A 354 -6.88 18.19 12.89
CA LEU A 354 -6.02 18.54 11.76
C LEU A 354 -5.08 17.35 11.50
N VAL A 355 -5.04 16.85 10.27
CA VAL A 355 -4.19 15.72 9.89
C VAL A 355 -3.23 16.17 8.80
N GLY A 356 -1.94 15.93 8.98
CA GLY A 356 -0.93 16.36 8.01
C GLY A 356 0.49 16.22 8.55
N HIS A 357 1.44 16.88 7.91
CA HIS A 357 2.84 16.98 8.33
C HIS A 357 3.50 18.14 7.57
N ASP A 358 4.73 18.47 7.92
CA ASP A 358 5.60 19.39 7.20
C ASP A 358 6.13 18.86 5.84
N GLY A 359 5.80 17.60 5.51
CA GLY A 359 6.25 16.89 4.33
C GLY A 359 7.13 15.68 4.66
N PRO A 360 7.27 14.75 3.71
CA PRO A 360 6.82 14.85 2.32
C PRO A 360 5.46 14.22 2.04
N HIS A 361 4.81 14.65 0.95
CA HIS A 361 3.41 14.31 0.72
C HIS A 361 3.10 13.79 -0.67
N HIS A 362 2.07 12.95 -0.76
CA HIS A 362 1.63 12.36 -2.02
C HIS A 362 0.69 13.32 -2.77
N VAL A 363 1.23 14.30 -3.49
CA VAL A 363 0.45 15.40 -4.11
C VAL A 363 -0.61 14.97 -5.13
N ASN A 364 -0.59 13.73 -5.63
CA ASN A 364 -1.65 13.22 -6.50
C ASN A 364 -3.00 12.97 -5.77
N ILE A 365 -3.00 12.89 -4.44
CA ILE A 365 -4.24 12.80 -3.63
C ILE A 365 -4.67 14.15 -3.05
N ALA A 366 -4.07 15.25 -3.53
CA ALA A 366 -4.39 16.59 -3.10
C ALA A 366 -5.78 17.04 -3.59
N GLU A 367 -6.43 17.84 -2.76
CA GLU A 367 -7.55 18.68 -3.16
C GLU A 367 -7.02 19.89 -3.94
N GLY A 368 -7.42 20.00 -5.21
CA GLY A 368 -6.98 21.10 -6.07
C GLY A 368 -5.47 21.12 -6.34
N ARG A 369 -4.94 22.32 -6.59
CA ARG A 369 -3.50 22.52 -6.82
C ARG A 369 -2.78 22.73 -5.48
N PRO A 370 -1.73 21.95 -5.16
CA PRO A 370 -0.93 22.18 -3.96
C PRO A 370 -0.20 23.52 -4.04
N LYS A 371 0.22 24.05 -2.89
CA LYS A 371 0.86 25.37 -2.77
C LYS A 371 2.30 25.22 -2.30
N LEU A 372 3.15 26.17 -2.70
CA LEU A 372 4.50 26.34 -2.19
C LEU A 372 4.67 27.68 -1.48
N ARG A 373 5.31 27.63 -0.32
CA ARG A 373 5.68 28.80 0.48
C ARG A 373 7.14 28.71 0.89
N SER A 374 7.79 29.86 1.03
CA SER A 374 9.11 29.93 1.66
C SER A 374 8.94 30.08 3.17
N LEU A 375 9.49 29.18 3.96
CA LEU A 375 9.47 29.25 5.41
C LEU A 375 10.77 29.86 5.93
N VAL A 376 10.66 30.85 6.81
CA VAL A 376 11.82 31.50 7.46
C VAL A 376 12.56 30.54 8.39
N LYS A 377 11.84 29.55 8.94
CA LYS A 377 12.39 28.43 9.71
C LYS A 377 11.43 27.25 9.62
N TYR A 378 11.97 26.03 9.63
CA TYR A 378 11.16 24.84 9.85
C TYR A 378 10.87 24.66 11.35
N HIS A 379 9.77 23.98 11.67
CA HIS A 379 9.46 23.60 13.05
C HIS A 379 10.10 22.24 13.33
N GLY A 380 10.65 22.05 14.53
CA GLY A 380 11.28 20.78 14.92
C GLY A 380 12.66 20.49 14.31
N LYS A 381 13.03 21.10 13.17
CA LYS A 381 14.31 20.86 12.48
C LYS A 381 15.05 22.13 12.04
N PRO A 382 16.39 22.07 11.83
CA PRO A 382 17.15 23.22 11.34
C PRO A 382 16.81 23.63 9.91
N GLY A 383 17.14 24.86 9.57
CA GLY A 383 17.06 25.38 8.21
C GLY A 383 15.75 26.09 7.86
N SER A 384 15.68 26.50 6.60
CA SER A 384 14.62 27.29 5.99
C SER A 384 14.56 26.98 4.49
N GLY A 385 13.47 27.37 3.82
CA GLY A 385 13.33 27.15 2.38
C GLY A 385 11.90 26.87 1.92
N ALA A 386 11.77 26.27 0.73
CA ALA A 386 10.47 25.96 0.15
C ALA A 386 9.80 24.77 0.85
N SER A 387 8.55 24.95 1.25
CA SER A 387 7.68 23.92 1.85
C SER A 387 6.39 23.75 1.06
N VAL A 388 5.80 22.56 1.18
CA VAL A 388 4.58 22.14 0.47
C VAL A 388 3.37 22.22 1.40
N GLU A 389 2.35 22.98 0.97
CA GLU A 389 1.05 23.12 1.64
C GLU A 389 -0.05 22.55 0.75
N PHE A 390 -0.83 21.59 1.25
CA PHE A 390 -2.10 21.19 0.64
C PHE A 390 -3.01 20.50 1.66
N ASN A 391 -4.21 20.13 1.23
CA ASN A 391 -5.13 19.28 1.96
C ASN A 391 -5.51 18.08 1.09
N ILE A 392 -5.75 16.93 1.69
CA ILE A 392 -6.20 15.75 0.96
C ILE A 392 -7.60 15.98 0.37
N LYS A 393 -7.86 15.35 -0.78
CA LYS A 393 -9.15 15.31 -1.43
C LYS A 393 -10.29 15.07 -0.43
N ALA A 394 -11.36 15.84 -0.53
CA ALA A 394 -12.51 15.64 0.35
C ALA A 394 -13.18 14.27 0.12
N GLY A 395 -13.67 13.68 1.20
CA GLY A 395 -14.31 12.37 1.23
C GLY A 395 -13.55 11.32 2.07
N PRO A 396 -13.83 10.03 1.84
CA PRO A 396 -13.28 8.92 2.62
C PRO A 396 -11.76 8.95 2.70
N ILE A 397 -11.21 8.69 3.89
CA ILE A 397 -9.77 8.53 4.12
C ILE A 397 -9.49 7.28 4.96
N SER A 398 -8.32 6.69 4.72
CA SER A 398 -7.78 5.56 5.47
C SER A 398 -6.42 5.92 6.04
N MET A 399 -6.09 5.34 7.19
CA MET A 399 -4.83 5.49 7.89
C MET A 399 -4.21 4.13 8.16
N LEU A 400 -2.91 4.02 7.92
CA LEU A 400 -2.10 2.86 8.29
C LEU A 400 -0.92 3.29 9.17
N GLY A 401 -1.00 2.99 10.46
CA GLY A 401 0.12 3.05 11.39
C GLY A 401 0.87 1.72 11.42
N LEU A 402 2.20 1.76 11.45
CA LEU A 402 3.06 0.59 11.62
C LEU A 402 3.90 0.75 12.88
N SER A 403 3.72 -0.13 13.85
CA SER A 403 4.39 -0.08 15.15
C SER A 403 5.11 -1.38 15.47
N SER A 404 5.97 -1.34 16.49
CA SER A 404 6.69 -2.51 16.99
C SER A 404 6.13 -2.96 18.33
N THR A 405 6.01 -4.26 18.51
CA THR A 405 5.53 -4.89 19.75
C THR A 405 6.71 -5.21 20.68
N TYR A 406 6.42 -5.45 21.97
CA TYR A 406 7.45 -5.78 22.96
C TYR A 406 8.31 -6.99 22.59
N ASN A 407 7.76 -7.93 21.81
CA ASN A 407 8.43 -9.16 21.40
C ASN A 407 9.15 -9.04 20.04
N GLY A 408 9.43 -7.82 19.57
CA GLY A 408 10.17 -7.60 18.33
C GLY A 408 9.40 -8.04 17.10
N ARG A 409 8.07 -7.85 17.07
CA ARG A 409 7.23 -8.03 15.88
C ARG A 409 6.59 -6.71 15.49
N PHE A 410 5.87 -6.71 14.37
CA PHE A 410 5.14 -5.54 13.90
C PHE A 410 3.65 -5.64 14.26
N LYS A 411 3.02 -4.46 14.32
CA LYS A 411 1.58 -4.29 14.48
C LYS A 411 1.07 -3.21 13.53
N PHE A 412 0.00 -3.51 12.80
CA PHE A 412 -0.79 -2.55 12.04
C PHE A 412 -1.88 -1.96 12.92
N VAL A 413 -1.96 -0.62 12.95
CA VAL A 413 -3.05 0.13 13.56
C VAL A 413 -3.76 0.91 12.46
N ILE A 414 -5.01 0.55 12.19
CA ILE A 414 -5.78 1.01 11.04
C ILE A 414 -6.95 1.87 11.52
N ALA A 415 -7.21 2.96 10.82
CA ALA A 415 -8.38 3.80 11.05
C ALA A 415 -8.97 4.33 9.73
N GLU A 416 -10.26 4.65 9.76
CA GLU A 416 -10.98 5.30 8.68
C GLU A 416 -11.69 6.57 9.17
N GLY A 417 -11.73 7.57 8.30
CA GLY A 417 -12.40 8.83 8.58
C GLY A 417 -12.89 9.50 7.30
N GLU A 418 -13.16 10.79 7.41
CA GLU A 418 -13.55 11.67 6.31
C GLU A 418 -12.65 12.91 6.31
N SER A 419 -12.07 13.22 5.16
CA SER A 419 -11.45 14.52 4.87
C SER A 419 -12.56 15.50 4.46
N MET A 420 -12.73 16.60 5.19
CA MET A 420 -13.81 17.56 4.92
C MET A 420 -13.27 18.92 4.48
N HIS A 421 -14.04 19.61 3.63
CA HIS A 421 -13.73 20.98 3.24
C HIS A 421 -13.74 21.93 4.45
N GLY A 422 -12.95 22.99 4.37
CA GLY A 422 -12.93 24.07 5.36
C GLY A 422 -11.61 24.83 5.34
N LEU A 423 -11.51 25.80 6.24
CA LEU A 423 -10.27 26.55 6.41
C LEU A 423 -9.20 25.68 7.06
N ILE A 424 -7.98 25.85 6.59
CA ILE A 424 -6.77 25.26 7.17
C ILE A 424 -5.74 26.38 7.39
N PRO A 425 -4.82 26.23 8.35
CA PRO A 425 -3.74 27.20 8.56
C PRO A 425 -2.86 27.35 7.30
N ALA A 426 -2.59 28.58 6.90
CA ALA A 426 -1.69 28.88 5.78
C ALA A 426 -0.21 28.92 6.23
N THR A 427 0.24 27.83 6.86
CA THR A 427 1.55 27.71 7.53
C THR A 427 2.64 27.14 6.62
N GLY A 428 2.32 26.76 5.38
CA GLY A 428 3.28 26.07 4.51
C GLY A 428 3.40 24.57 4.78
N ASN A 429 2.49 23.99 5.58
CA ASN A 429 2.41 22.55 5.86
C ASN A 429 1.09 21.98 5.36
N THR A 430 1.03 20.66 5.24
CA THR A 430 -0.22 19.96 4.92
C THR A 430 -1.11 19.94 6.14
N ASN A 431 -2.38 20.26 5.94
CA ASN A 431 -3.41 20.18 6.95
C ASN A 431 -4.70 19.78 6.24
N THR A 432 -5.32 18.68 6.66
CA THR A 432 -6.70 18.34 6.30
C THR A 432 -7.57 18.24 7.54
N ARG A 433 -8.87 18.50 7.39
CA ARG A 433 -9.83 18.37 8.48
C ARG A 433 -10.33 16.93 8.53
N GLY A 434 -9.73 16.13 9.39
CA GLY A 434 -10.09 14.73 9.59
C GLY A 434 -11.22 14.55 10.60
N PHE A 435 -12.34 14.01 10.15
CA PHE A 435 -13.48 13.64 10.98
C PHE A 435 -13.49 12.12 11.18
N PHE A 436 -13.58 11.70 12.44
CA PHE A 436 -13.52 10.29 12.82
C PHE A 436 -14.70 9.93 13.73
N LYS A 437 -15.30 8.76 13.50
CA LYS A 437 -16.43 8.28 14.29
C LYS A 437 -15.96 7.63 15.60
N PRO A 438 -16.77 7.67 16.67
CA PRO A 438 -18.01 8.46 16.79
C PRO A 438 -17.73 9.96 17.01
N ASP A 439 -16.57 10.32 17.55
CA ASP A 439 -16.10 11.69 17.76
C ASP A 439 -14.58 11.72 17.90
N ALA A 440 -13.95 12.89 17.75
CA ALA A 440 -12.49 13.02 17.76
C ALA A 440 -11.85 12.51 19.07
N ARG A 441 -12.50 12.72 20.22
CA ARG A 441 -11.97 12.33 21.53
C ARG A 441 -12.03 10.81 21.71
N THR A 442 -13.16 10.19 21.39
CA THR A 442 -13.33 8.74 21.48
C THR A 442 -12.42 8.03 20.48
N PHE A 443 -12.34 8.53 19.25
CA PHE A 443 -11.41 8.01 18.24
C PHE A 443 -9.96 8.08 18.71
N LEU A 444 -9.47 9.25 19.12
CA LEU A 444 -8.09 9.41 19.58
C LEU A 444 -7.77 8.48 20.76
N LYS A 445 -8.68 8.34 21.72
CA LYS A 445 -8.51 7.39 22.83
C LYS A 445 -8.36 5.95 22.34
N ARG A 446 -9.12 5.52 21.33
CA ARG A 446 -9.01 4.18 20.73
C ARG A 446 -7.70 4.02 19.97
N TRP A 447 -7.29 5.03 19.19
CA TRP A 447 -6.02 5.04 18.45
C TRP A 447 -4.83 4.90 19.40
N VAL A 448 -4.70 5.81 20.38
CA VAL A 448 -3.54 5.82 21.29
C VAL A 448 -3.50 4.60 22.22
N ALA A 449 -4.65 3.99 22.54
CA ALA A 449 -4.71 2.78 23.34
C ALA A 449 -4.05 1.56 22.66
N GLN A 450 -3.84 1.61 21.33
CA GLN A 450 -3.15 0.56 20.59
C GLN A 450 -1.62 0.69 20.60
N GLY A 451 -1.08 1.76 21.21
CA GLY A 451 0.35 2.06 21.23
C GLY A 451 0.97 2.31 19.84
N PRO A 452 0.36 3.14 18.97
CA PRO A 452 0.90 3.41 17.65
C PRO A 452 2.13 4.32 17.72
N THR A 453 2.89 4.40 16.62
CA THR A 453 3.77 5.54 16.31
C THR A 453 2.93 6.80 16.18
N HIS A 454 3.53 7.97 16.42
CA HIS A 454 2.81 9.23 16.16
C HIS A 454 2.56 9.47 14.66
N HIS A 455 3.46 8.96 13.81
CA HIS A 455 3.30 8.95 12.37
C HIS A 455 2.45 7.79 11.85
N PHE A 456 1.83 8.03 10.71
CA PHE A 456 1.10 7.04 9.92
C PHE A 456 1.07 7.45 8.44
N ALA A 457 0.78 6.48 7.59
CA ALA A 457 0.46 6.73 6.19
C ALA A 457 -1.01 7.09 6.05
N LEU A 458 -1.30 8.08 5.20
CA LEU A 458 -2.65 8.60 4.95
C LEU A 458 -3.01 8.50 3.47
N GLY A 459 -4.20 7.99 3.18
CA GLY A 459 -4.70 7.79 1.83
C GLY A 459 -6.19 8.03 1.71
N ILE A 460 -6.68 8.05 0.48
CA ILE A 460 -8.09 8.24 0.13
C ILE A 460 -8.85 6.90 0.14
N GLY A 461 -10.17 6.95 0.27
CA GLY A 461 -11.00 5.74 0.32
C GLY A 461 -11.12 5.14 1.72
N HIS A 462 -12.10 4.24 1.87
CA HIS A 462 -12.26 3.36 3.04
C HIS A 462 -11.71 1.99 2.67
N GLU A 463 -10.48 1.71 3.12
CA GLU A 463 -9.69 0.53 2.78
C GLU A 463 -9.25 -0.26 4.02
N ALA A 464 -9.89 -0.06 5.17
CA ALA A 464 -9.50 -0.74 6.42
C ALA A 464 -9.56 -2.26 6.27
N GLU A 465 -10.56 -2.78 5.56
CA GLU A 465 -10.70 -4.21 5.31
C GLU A 465 -9.58 -4.75 4.41
N THR A 466 -9.23 -4.02 3.34
CA THR A 466 -8.11 -4.39 2.46
C THR A 466 -6.79 -4.38 3.24
N LEU A 467 -6.56 -3.34 4.06
CA LEU A 467 -5.37 -3.23 4.92
C LEU A 467 -5.32 -4.33 5.99
N ARG A 468 -6.47 -4.73 6.54
CA ARG A 468 -6.60 -5.86 7.48
C ARG A 468 -6.17 -7.17 6.83
N LEU A 469 -6.65 -7.43 5.61
CA LEU A 469 -6.28 -8.62 4.83
C LEU A 469 -4.79 -8.64 4.48
N ILE A 470 -4.19 -7.48 4.14
CA ILE A 470 -2.73 -7.36 3.93
C ILE A 470 -1.98 -7.72 5.20
N GLY A 471 -2.36 -7.15 6.34
CA GLY A 471 -1.74 -7.44 7.63
C GLY A 471 -1.80 -8.92 7.99
N GLN A 472 -2.95 -9.56 7.81
CA GLN A 472 -3.12 -11.00 8.02
C GLN A 472 -2.24 -11.84 7.08
N THR A 473 -2.18 -11.45 5.80
CA THR A 473 -1.39 -12.14 4.79
C THR A 473 0.11 -12.07 5.10
N LEU A 474 0.57 -10.95 5.64
CA LEU A 474 1.95 -10.74 6.10
C LEU A 474 2.23 -11.33 7.49
N GLY A 475 1.22 -11.88 8.17
CA GLY A 475 1.36 -12.39 9.55
C GLY A 475 1.60 -11.30 10.59
N VAL A 476 1.15 -10.07 10.31
CA VAL A 476 1.29 -8.90 11.18
C VAL A 476 0.05 -8.74 12.06
N GLU A 477 0.25 -8.54 13.38
CA GLU A 477 -0.85 -8.23 14.30
C GLU A 477 -1.60 -7.01 13.77
N THR A 478 -2.92 -7.08 13.63
CA THR A 478 -3.67 -5.99 12.99
C THR A 478 -4.91 -5.63 13.80
N VAL A 479 -5.13 -4.33 14.00
CA VAL A 479 -6.30 -3.79 14.67
C VAL A 479 -6.90 -2.64 13.87
N VAL A 480 -8.23 -2.63 13.73
CA VAL A 480 -8.99 -1.51 13.18
C VAL A 480 -9.66 -0.78 14.34
N VAL A 481 -9.37 0.51 14.54
CA VAL A 481 -9.87 1.27 15.71
C VAL A 481 -11.18 2.01 15.46
N THR A 482 -11.61 2.07 14.20
CA THR A 482 -12.83 2.76 13.73
C THR A 482 -13.98 1.82 13.40
N SER A 483 -13.77 0.50 13.45
CA SER A 483 -14.84 -0.48 13.37
C SER A 483 -15.78 -0.35 14.57
N ALA A 484 -17.08 -0.55 14.33
CA ALA A 484 -18.18 -0.34 15.26
C ALA A 484 -18.02 -1.12 16.58
#